data_AF-A0A139WWN0-F1
#
_entry.id   AF-A0A139WWN0-F1
#
_cell.length_a   1.000
_cell.length_b   1.000
_cell.length_c   1.000
_cell.angle_alpha   90.00
_cell.angle_beta   90.00
_cell.angle_gamma   90.00
#
_symmetry.space_group_name_H-M   'P 1'
#
loop_
_entity.id
_entity.type
_entity.pdbx_description
1 polymer ?
#
loop_
_entity_poly.entity_id
_entity_poly.type
_entity_poly.pdbx_seq_one_letter_code
_entity_poly.pdbx_strand_id
1 'polypeptide(L)'
;MKKILPKMTTDEEAENLLEQDLSDYLHKDNFKFVSFEFKPKDKTVNLRVSEELLEKVKTVAKEEGISYQKYIRRAIEKSLSNNS
;
A
#
# COMPACT_ATOMS: atom_id res chain seq x y z
N MET A 1 -19.27 1.96 19.13
CA MET A 1 -18.54 3.25 19.00
C MET A 1 -17.25 2.97 18.25
N LYS A 2 -16.76 3.84 17.35
CA LYS A 2 -15.51 3.56 16.60
C LYS A 2 -14.31 3.37 17.55
N LYS A 3 -13.63 2.22 17.49
CA LYS A 3 -12.48 1.87 18.34
C LYS A 3 -11.21 1.74 17.50
N ILE A 4 -10.11 2.34 17.96
CA ILE A 4 -8.79 2.19 17.34
C ILE A 4 -8.16 0.87 17.79
N LEU A 5 -7.52 0.13 16.87
CA LEU A 5 -6.79 -1.09 17.21
C LEU A 5 -5.64 -0.76 18.18
N PRO A 6 -5.52 -1.48 19.31
CA PRO A 6 -4.42 -1.31 20.24
C PRO A 6 -3.11 -1.78 19.60
N LYS A 7 -1.98 -1.23 20.08
CA LYS A 7 -0.66 -1.78 19.72
C LYS A 7 -0.51 -3.11 20.45
N MET A 8 -0.26 -4.18 19.70
CA MET A 8 0.00 -5.52 20.21
C MET A 8 1.45 -5.90 19.91
N THR A 9 2.11 -6.54 20.86
CA THR A 9 3.53 -6.93 20.81
C THR A 9 3.73 -8.43 20.98
N THR A 10 2.70 -9.15 21.42
CA THR A 10 2.68 -10.60 21.57
C THR A 10 1.50 -11.22 20.81
N ASP A 11 1.63 -12.50 20.46
CA ASP A 11 0.54 -13.25 19.83
C ASP A 11 -0.65 -13.44 20.79
N GLU A 12 -0.40 -13.61 22.09
CA GLU A 12 -1.43 -13.72 23.13
C GLU A 12 -2.31 -12.46 23.22
N GLU A 13 -1.73 -11.26 23.08
CA GLU A 13 -2.50 -10.01 23.02
C GLU A 13 -3.42 -9.96 21.79
N ALA A 14 -2.97 -10.52 20.66
CA ALA A 14 -3.78 -10.62 19.45
C ALA A 14 -4.91 -11.64 19.62
N GLU A 15 -4.64 -12.80 20.17
CA GLU A 15 -5.65 -13.83 20.43
C GLU A 15 -6.76 -13.30 21.33
N ASN A 16 -6.42 -12.66 22.45
CA ASN A 16 -7.39 -12.05 23.36
C ASN A 16 -8.26 -10.98 22.67
N LEU A 17 -7.70 -10.21 21.73
CA LEU A 17 -8.46 -9.24 20.96
C LEU A 17 -9.45 -9.91 19.99
N LEU A 18 -9.08 -11.06 19.42
CA LEU A 18 -9.89 -11.78 18.45
C LEU A 18 -11.09 -12.50 19.10
N GLU A 19 -11.06 -12.73 20.42
CA GLU A 19 -12.16 -13.38 21.15
C GLU A 19 -13.41 -12.50 21.32
N GLN A 20 -13.30 -11.18 21.12
CA GLN A 20 -14.41 -10.23 21.24
C GLN A 20 -15.00 -9.82 19.87
N ASP A 21 -16.18 -9.20 19.89
CA ASP A 21 -16.78 -8.62 18.69
C ASP A 21 -15.92 -7.47 18.15
N LEU A 22 -15.49 -7.62 16.88
CA LEU A 22 -14.61 -6.68 16.20
C LEU A 22 -15.35 -5.61 15.41
N SER A 23 -16.69 -5.61 15.37
CA SER A 23 -17.50 -4.71 14.54
C SER A 23 -17.14 -3.23 14.73
N ASP A 24 -16.86 -2.81 15.96
CA ASP A 24 -16.47 -1.44 16.30
C ASP A 24 -15.06 -1.04 15.79
N TYR A 25 -14.23 -2.03 15.43
CA TYR A 25 -12.88 -1.85 14.89
C TYR A 25 -12.84 -1.91 13.35
N LEU A 26 -13.93 -2.32 12.68
CA LEU A 26 -14.00 -2.47 11.22
C LEU A 26 -14.21 -1.11 10.52
N HIS A 27 -13.23 -0.23 10.61
CA HIS A 27 -13.25 1.07 9.92
C HIS A 27 -11.88 1.46 9.34
N LYS A 28 -11.91 2.27 8.29
CA LYS A 28 -10.73 2.65 7.48
C LYS A 28 -9.51 3.14 8.27
N ASP A 29 -9.71 3.78 9.42
CA ASP A 29 -8.62 4.32 10.24
C ASP A 29 -7.73 3.21 10.85
N ASN A 30 -8.24 1.97 10.93
CA ASN A 30 -7.52 0.78 11.41
C ASN A 30 -6.85 -0.03 10.29
N PHE A 31 -7.11 0.29 9.01
CA PHE A 31 -6.61 -0.49 7.87
C PHE A 31 -5.64 0.31 7.03
N LYS A 32 -4.66 -0.38 6.44
CA LYS A 32 -3.80 0.17 5.40
C LYS A 32 -4.28 -0.33 4.04
N PHE A 33 -4.31 0.57 3.07
CA PHE A 33 -4.66 0.20 1.70
C PHE A 33 -3.57 -0.72 1.13
N VAL A 34 -3.94 -1.93 0.74
CA VAL A 34 -3.04 -2.88 0.08
C VAL A 34 -3.58 -3.12 -1.32
N SER A 35 -2.81 -2.77 -2.36
CA SER A 35 -3.17 -3.15 -3.73
C SER A 35 -2.55 -4.51 -4.06
N PHE A 36 -3.41 -5.49 -4.32
CA PHE A 36 -3.02 -6.72 -4.99
C PHE A 36 -2.97 -6.40 -6.49
N GLU A 37 -1.81 -6.55 -7.13
CA GLU A 37 -1.68 -6.34 -8.59
C GLU A 37 -2.39 -7.50 -9.32
N PHE A 38 -3.71 -7.39 -9.53
CA PHE A 38 -4.54 -8.48 -10.08
C PHE A 38 -4.42 -8.65 -11.60
N LYS A 39 -3.93 -7.65 -12.35
CA LYS A 39 -3.83 -7.72 -13.81
C LYS A 39 -2.43 -8.15 -14.28
N PRO A 40 -2.33 -9.04 -15.28
CA PRO A 40 -1.04 -9.49 -15.82
C PRO A 40 -0.25 -8.33 -16.47
N LYS A 41 1.08 -8.41 -16.39
CA LYS A 41 2.03 -7.42 -16.94
C LYS A 41 2.40 -7.80 -18.38
N ASP A 42 1.46 -7.65 -19.30
CA ASP A 42 1.57 -8.15 -20.68
C ASP A 42 2.08 -7.12 -21.70
N LYS A 43 2.13 -5.83 -21.33
CA LYS A 43 2.62 -4.73 -22.19
C LYS A 43 3.78 -3.96 -21.56
N THR A 44 4.72 -3.53 -22.40
CA THR A 44 5.86 -2.71 -22.01
C THR A 44 5.65 -1.26 -22.44
N VAL A 45 6.09 -0.33 -21.61
CA VAL A 45 6.14 1.11 -21.91
C VAL A 45 7.61 1.51 -21.99
N ASN A 46 8.00 2.18 -23.08
CA ASN A 46 9.34 2.72 -23.26
C ASN A 46 9.29 4.23 -23.13
N LEU A 47 9.94 4.78 -22.10
CA LEU A 47 9.85 6.19 -21.72
C LEU A 47 11.24 6.76 -21.44
N ARG A 48 11.51 7.97 -21.93
CA ARG A 48 12.69 8.75 -21.52
C ARG A 48 12.34 9.64 -20.34
N VAL A 49 13.21 9.63 -19.34
CA VAL A 49 13.13 10.49 -18.15
C VAL A 49 14.51 11.08 -17.87
N SER A 50 14.57 12.16 -17.10
CA SER A 50 15.85 12.65 -16.60
C SER A 50 16.46 11.67 -15.59
N GLU A 51 17.79 11.68 -15.51
CA GLU A 51 18.53 10.90 -14.51
C GLU A 51 18.09 11.26 -13.09
N GLU A 52 17.93 12.55 -12.79
CA GLU A 52 17.46 13.03 -11.49
C GLU A 52 16.09 12.46 -11.11
N LEU A 53 15.16 12.38 -12.06
CA LEU A 53 13.84 11.80 -11.82
C LEU A 53 13.93 10.30 -11.54
N LEU A 54 14.76 9.57 -12.30
CA LEU A 54 14.94 8.14 -12.12
C LEU A 54 15.54 7.83 -10.73
N GLU A 55 16.53 8.60 -10.29
CA GLU A 55 17.14 8.42 -8.97
C GLU A 55 16.14 8.72 -7.85
N LYS A 56 15.36 9.80 -7.95
CA LYS A 56 14.29 10.08 -6.98
C LYS A 56 13.27 8.94 -6.91
N VAL A 57 12.86 8.39 -8.05
CA VAL A 57 11.94 7.25 -8.11
C VAL A 57 12.53 6.02 -7.42
N LYS A 58 13.82 5.71 -7.64
CA LYS A 58 14.50 4.60 -6.96
C LYS A 58 14.55 4.79 -5.45
N THR A 59 14.87 5.99 -4.97
CA THR A 59 14.94 6.31 -3.54
C THR A 59 13.59 6.07 -2.87
N VAL A 60 12.51 6.66 -3.40
CA VAL A 60 11.17 6.51 -2.82
C VAL A 60 10.71 5.05 -2.88
N ALA A 61 10.94 4.35 -3.99
CA ALA A 61 10.58 2.94 -4.11
C ALA A 61 11.30 2.07 -3.06
N LYS A 62 12.57 2.36 -2.77
CA LYS A 62 13.36 1.67 -1.74
C LYS A 62 12.82 1.93 -0.33
N GLU A 63 12.48 3.18 -0.01
CA GLU A 63 11.86 3.55 1.27
C GLU A 63 10.52 2.82 1.48
N GLU A 64 9.78 2.57 0.41
CA GLU A 64 8.52 1.84 0.41
C GLU A 64 8.67 0.31 0.29
N GLY A 65 9.89 -0.22 0.16
CA GLY A 65 10.14 -1.65 0.03
C GLY A 65 9.60 -2.29 -1.25
N ILE A 66 9.44 -1.52 -2.34
CA ILE A 66 8.95 -2.01 -3.64
C ILE A 66 9.97 -1.76 -4.76
N SER A 67 9.86 -2.50 -5.88
CA SER A 67 10.69 -2.19 -7.04
C SER A 67 10.32 -0.84 -7.66
N TYR A 68 11.29 -0.13 -8.21
CA TYR A 68 11.04 1.17 -8.86
C TYR A 68 10.03 1.06 -10.03
N GLN A 69 10.00 -0.07 -10.73
CA GLN A 69 9.01 -0.36 -11.78
C GLN A 69 7.59 -0.49 -11.19
N LYS A 70 7.44 -1.14 -10.03
CA LYS A 70 6.18 -1.23 -9.30
C LYS A 70 5.72 0.14 -8.82
N TYR A 71 6.65 0.97 -8.33
CA TYR A 71 6.36 2.35 -7.96
C TYR A 71 5.82 3.16 -9.15
N ILE A 72 6.49 3.12 -10.30
CA ILE A 72 6.06 3.82 -11.53
C ILE A 72 4.66 3.38 -11.94
N ARG A 73 4.40 2.06 -11.98
CA ARG A 73 3.07 1.52 -12.32
C ARG A 73 1.99 2.06 -11.38
N ARG A 74 2.21 1.95 -10.07
CA ARG A 74 1.27 2.41 -9.05
C ARG A 74 1.02 3.92 -9.14
N ALA A 75 2.04 4.71 -9.48
CA ALA A 75 1.89 6.15 -9.68
C ALA A 75 0.98 6.46 -10.88
N ILE A 76 1.14 5.73 -12.00
CA ILE A 76 0.26 5.85 -13.17
C ILE A 76 -1.17 5.45 -12.82
N GLU A 77 -1.35 4.29 -12.18
CA GLU A 77 -2.68 3.81 -11.75
C GLU A 77 -3.39 4.83 -10.84
N LYS A 78 -2.68 5.36 -9.84
CA LYS A 78 -3.21 6.38 -8.91
C LYS A 78 -3.60 7.67 -9.63
N SER A 79 -2.82 8.09 -10.61
CA SER A 79 -3.13 9.27 -11.43
C SER A 79 -4.42 9.06 -12.24
N LEU A 80 -4.63 7.86 -12.79
CA LEU A 80 -5.84 7.54 -13.55
C LEU A 80 -7.07 7.37 -12.66
N SER A 81 -6.91 6.77 -11.46
CA SER A 81 -8.03 6.57 -10.52
C SER A 81 -8.55 7.86 -9.90
N ASN A 82 -7.71 8.88 -9.74
CA ASN A 82 -8.09 10.16 -9.15
C ASN A 82 -8.80 11.10 -10.14
N ASN A 83 -8.87 10.74 -11.42
CA ASN A 83 -9.53 11.52 -12.49
C ASN A 83 -10.88 10.89 -12.92
N SER A 84 -11.44 9.97 -12.13
CA SER A 84 -12.71 9.28 -12.40
C SER A 84 -13.75 9.59 -11.33
#